data_AF-A0A6P2SRP7-F1
#
_entry.id   AF-A0A6P2SRP7-F1
#
_cell.length_a   1.000
_cell.length_b   1.000
_cell.length_c   1.000
_cell.angle_alpha   90.00
_cell.angle_beta   90.00
_cell.angle_gamma   90.00
#
_symmetry.space_group_name_H-M   'P 1'
#
loop_
_entity.id
_entity.type
_entity.pdbx_description
1 polymer ?
#
loop_
_entity_poly.entity_id
_entity_poly.type
_entity_poly.pdbx_seq_one_letter_code
_entity_poly.pdbx_strand_id
1 'polypeptide(L)'
;MAFVIDVFARRIVGWRVSSSMTTDFVLDALEQALYARQPGEDGTLRHHSDRGSQYVSIRYSERLAEAGIEPSVGSRGDSYDNALAETINGLYRTELTHRCAPWKTRESVELATLEWVAWYNHHRMMKPLGYIPPAEAEANYYRQLRNSADVPALT
;
A
#
# COMPACT_ATOMS: atom_id res chain seq x y z
N MET A 1 -7.20 2.00 -10.87
CA MET A 1 -7.06 1.44 -9.51
C MET A 1 -5.66 1.78 -9.02
N ALA A 2 -5.56 2.20 -7.76
CA ALA A 2 -4.31 2.57 -7.09
C ALA A 2 -4.24 1.83 -5.76
N PHE A 3 -3.04 1.41 -5.37
CA PHE A 3 -2.73 0.78 -4.10
C PHE A 3 -1.59 1.53 -3.42
N VAL A 4 -1.69 1.70 -2.11
CA VAL A 4 -0.59 2.07 -1.22
C VAL A 4 -0.25 0.86 -0.38
N ILE A 5 1.01 0.45 -0.42
CA ILE A 5 1.49 -0.81 0.15
C ILE A 5 2.57 -0.50 1.19
N ASP A 6 2.41 -1.04 2.39
CA ASP A 6 3.49 -1.14 3.36
C ASP A 6 4.49 -2.20 2.88
N VAL A 7 5.72 -1.80 2.57
CA VAL A 7 6.73 -2.68 1.96
C VAL A 7 7.21 -3.76 2.93
N PHE A 8 7.25 -3.45 4.23
CA PHE A 8 7.76 -4.33 5.26
C PHE A 8 6.88 -5.58 5.43
N ALA A 9 5.59 -5.38 5.70
CA ALA A 9 4.63 -6.47 5.89
C ALA A 9 3.90 -6.86 4.61
N ARG A 10 4.14 -6.14 3.50
CA ARG A 10 3.41 -6.27 2.22
C ARG A 10 1.91 -6.06 2.40
N ARG A 11 1.50 -5.23 3.36
CA ARG A 11 0.09 -4.96 3.66
C ARG A 11 -0.41 -3.86 2.73
N ILE A 12 -1.58 -4.04 2.12
CA ILE A 12 -2.27 -2.95 1.41
C ILE A 12 -2.93 -2.07 2.47
N VAL A 13 -2.49 -0.82 2.56
CA VAL A 13 -2.90 0.13 3.61
C VAL A 13 -3.80 1.24 3.09
N GLY A 14 -3.88 1.40 1.76
CA GLY A 14 -4.83 2.30 1.12
C GLY A 14 -5.08 1.87 -0.32
N TRP A 15 -6.27 2.13 -0.84
CA TRP A 15 -6.62 1.75 -2.20
C TRP A 15 -7.76 2.60 -2.76
N ARG A 16 -7.81 2.70 -4.09
CA ARG A 16 -8.93 3.35 -4.78
C ARG A 16 -9.20 2.70 -6.12
N VAL A 17 -10.47 2.67 -6.52
CA VAL A 17 -10.91 2.38 -7.89
C VAL A 17 -11.51 3.66 -8.49
N SER A 18 -11.12 3.99 -9.71
CA SER A 18 -11.64 5.14 -10.46
C SER A 18 -11.73 4.78 -11.93
N SER A 19 -12.69 5.39 -12.62
CA SER A 19 -12.83 5.36 -14.08
C SER A 19 -11.94 6.38 -14.79
N SER A 20 -11.35 7.33 -14.04
CA SER A 20 -10.54 8.44 -14.57
C SER A 20 -9.21 8.54 -13.83
N MET A 21 -8.13 8.85 -14.58
CA MET A 21 -6.77 8.93 -14.05
C MET A 21 -6.43 10.35 -13.55
N THR A 22 -7.05 10.77 -12.45
CA THR A 22 -6.85 12.09 -11.82
C THR A 22 -5.91 12.02 -10.61
N THR A 23 -5.32 13.15 -10.22
CA THR A 23 -4.53 13.26 -8.98
C THR A 23 -5.37 12.94 -7.74
N ASP A 24 -6.62 13.41 -7.68
CA ASP A 24 -7.51 13.17 -6.53
C ASP A 24 -7.72 11.67 -6.27
N PHE A 25 -7.72 10.87 -7.32
CA PHE A 25 -7.87 9.42 -7.22
C PHE A 25 -6.67 8.74 -6.51
N VAL A 26 -5.43 9.21 -6.73
CA VAL A 26 -4.25 8.67 -6.01
C VAL A 26 -4.16 9.25 -4.60
N LEU A 27 -4.64 10.49 -4.40
CA LEU A 27 -4.75 11.09 -3.07
C LEU A 27 -5.71 10.32 -2.17
N ASP A 28 -6.87 9.89 -2.67
CA ASP A 28 -7.81 9.08 -1.87
C ASP A 28 -7.15 7.82 -1.28
N ALA A 29 -6.30 7.15 -2.07
CA ALA A 29 -5.57 5.97 -1.62
C ALA A 29 -4.49 6.34 -0.58
N LEU A 30 -3.82 7.48 -0.76
CA LEU A 30 -2.85 8.02 0.20
C LEU A 30 -3.53 8.39 1.53
N GLU A 31 -4.68 9.06 1.52
CA GLU A 31 -5.40 9.44 2.73
C GLU A 31 -5.84 8.22 3.55
N GLN A 32 -6.31 7.16 2.90
CA GLN A 32 -6.59 5.90 3.58
C GLN A 32 -5.34 5.34 4.29
N ALA A 33 -4.19 5.37 3.61
CA ALA A 33 -2.95 4.91 4.19
C ALA A 33 -2.50 5.78 5.37
N LEU A 34 -2.57 7.10 5.24
CA LEU A 34 -2.23 8.02 6.33
C LEU A 34 -3.14 7.82 7.55
N TYR A 35 -4.45 7.66 7.32
CA TYR A 35 -5.40 7.36 8.38
C TYR A 35 -5.10 6.02 9.06
N ALA A 36 -4.78 4.99 8.28
CA ALA A 36 -4.50 3.65 8.81
C ALA A 36 -3.15 3.55 9.54
N ARG A 37 -2.16 4.37 9.15
CA ARG A 37 -0.78 4.27 9.65
C ARG A 37 -0.44 5.30 10.71
N GLN A 38 -1.08 6.46 10.69
CA GLN A 38 -0.79 7.59 11.58
C GLN A 38 0.73 7.79 11.75
N PRO A 39 1.46 8.04 10.64
CA PRO A 39 2.92 8.12 10.69
C PRO A 39 3.35 9.22 11.66
N GLY A 40 4.38 8.93 12.46
CA GLY A 40 5.00 9.91 13.33
C GLY A 40 5.81 10.94 12.54
N GLU A 41 6.17 12.04 13.20
CA GLU A 41 6.90 13.15 12.58
C GLU A 41 8.43 12.96 12.58
N ASP A 42 8.92 11.73 12.71
CA ASP A 42 10.36 11.46 12.80
C ASP A 42 11.12 11.62 11.47
N GLY A 43 10.39 11.89 10.38
CA GLY A 43 10.94 12.17 9.05
C GLY A 43 11.60 10.96 8.39
N THR A 44 11.42 9.76 8.92
CA THR A 44 12.07 8.54 8.39
C THR A 44 11.25 7.85 7.30
N LEU A 45 9.94 8.15 7.22
CA LEU A 45 9.04 7.49 6.29
C LEU A 45 9.26 7.97 4.85
N ARG A 46 9.54 7.02 3.97
CA ARG A 46 9.67 7.25 2.52
C ARG A 46 8.45 6.71 1.77
N HIS A 47 7.88 7.53 0.90
CA HIS A 47 6.84 7.11 -0.03
C HIS A 47 7.43 6.97 -1.43
N HIS A 48 7.46 5.73 -1.94
CA HIS A 48 7.94 5.47 -3.28
C HIS A 48 6.77 5.39 -4.28
N SER A 49 6.90 6.08 -5.41
CA SER A 49 5.96 5.99 -6.53
C SER A 49 6.68 5.89 -7.87
N ASP A 50 5.96 5.45 -8.90
CA ASP A 50 6.42 5.62 -10.28
C ASP A 50 6.38 7.11 -10.70
N ARG A 51 6.81 7.38 -11.95
CA ARG A 51 6.85 8.72 -12.54
C ARG A 51 5.53 9.15 -13.20
N GLY A 52 4.41 8.50 -12.89
CA GLY A 52 3.09 8.89 -13.40
C GLY A 52 2.79 10.36 -13.07
N SER A 53 2.15 11.07 -14.02
CA SER A 53 1.88 12.52 -13.87
C SER A 53 1.05 12.87 -12.63
N GLN A 54 0.27 11.91 -12.12
CA GLN A 54 -0.51 12.03 -10.91
C GLN A 54 0.39 12.09 -9.66
N TYR A 55 1.41 11.24 -9.58
CA TYR A 55 2.30 11.10 -8.43
C TYR A 55 3.39 12.19 -8.37
N VAL A 56 3.71 12.81 -9.50
CA VAL A 56 4.63 13.97 -9.55
C VAL A 56 3.91 15.32 -9.54
N SER A 57 2.57 15.31 -9.38
CA SER A 57 1.81 16.55 -9.31
C SER A 57 2.15 17.35 -8.05
N ILE A 58 2.00 18.68 -8.13
CA ILE A 58 2.26 19.60 -7.01
C ILE A 58 1.44 19.19 -5.79
N ARG A 59 0.12 19.01 -5.98
CA ARG A 59 -0.81 18.63 -4.92
C ARG A 59 -0.43 17.33 -4.21
N TYR A 60 0.09 16.33 -4.94
CA TYR A 60 0.51 15.07 -4.33
C TYR A 60 1.79 15.24 -3.51
N SER A 61 2.77 15.95 -4.06
CA SER A 61 4.04 16.26 -3.38
C SER A 61 3.84 17.10 -2.12
N GLU A 62 2.96 18.12 -2.19
CA GLU A 62 2.60 18.95 -1.03
C GLU A 62 1.96 18.13 0.08
N ARG A 63 1.02 17.25 -0.26
CA ARG A 63 0.34 16.42 0.74
C ARG A 63 1.29 15.44 1.44
N LEU A 64 2.28 14.89 0.74
CA LEU A 64 3.33 14.07 1.34
C LEU A 64 4.21 14.89 2.29
N ALA A 65 4.59 16.11 1.91
CA ALA A 65 5.36 17.01 2.76
C ALA A 65 4.58 17.39 4.04
N GLU A 66 3.29 17.67 3.94
CA GLU A 66 2.40 17.92 5.09
C GLU A 66 2.30 16.72 6.03
N ALA A 67 2.44 15.49 5.52
CA ALA A 67 2.46 14.27 6.32
C ALA A 67 3.85 13.94 6.90
N GLY A 68 4.88 14.77 6.63
CA GLY A 68 6.25 14.49 7.05
C GLY A 68 6.92 13.34 6.28
N ILE A 69 6.44 13.04 5.06
CA ILE A 69 6.90 11.89 4.27
C ILE A 69 7.84 12.35 3.15
N GLU A 70 9.02 11.72 3.07
CA GLU A 70 9.97 11.99 2.00
C GLU A 70 9.55 11.26 0.71
N PRO A 71 9.24 11.99 -0.39
CA PRO A 71 8.92 11.36 -1.66
C PRO A 71 10.17 10.76 -2.30
N SER A 72 10.04 9.53 -2.79
CA SER A 72 11.03 8.83 -3.61
C SER A 72 10.38 8.43 -4.93
N VAL A 73 11.07 8.64 -6.04
CA VAL A 73 10.56 8.32 -7.37
C VAL A 73 11.61 7.54 -8.15
N GLY A 74 11.21 6.39 -8.71
CA GLY A 74 12.13 5.45 -9.38
C GLY A 74 12.98 6.10 -10.47
N SER A 75 14.24 5.68 -10.58
CA SER A 75 15.18 6.20 -11.58
C SER A 75 14.76 5.85 -13.02
N ARG A 76 15.21 6.60 -14.03
CA ARG A 76 14.74 6.42 -15.41
C ARG A 76 15.19 5.05 -15.95
N GLY A 77 14.24 4.16 -16.20
CA GLY A 77 14.51 2.83 -16.77
C GLY A 77 14.85 1.75 -15.74
N ASP A 78 14.72 2.04 -14.45
CA ASP A 78 14.86 1.05 -13.38
C ASP A 78 13.47 0.59 -12.90
N SER A 79 13.13 -0.67 -13.18
CA SER A 79 11.86 -1.29 -12.79
C SER A 79 11.93 -1.96 -11.41
N TYR A 80 13.12 -2.11 -10.82
CA TYR A 80 13.27 -2.79 -9.54
C TYR A 80 12.55 -2.06 -8.41
N ASP A 81 12.59 -0.73 -8.41
CA ASP A 81 11.96 0.08 -7.38
C ASP A 81 10.41 -0.05 -7.37
N ASN A 82 9.80 -0.34 -8.54
CA ASN A 82 8.35 -0.47 -8.70
C ASN A 82 7.86 -1.93 -8.69
N ALA A 83 8.77 -2.90 -8.68
CA ALA A 83 8.45 -4.31 -8.92
C ALA A 83 7.42 -4.89 -7.94
N LEU A 84 7.44 -4.46 -6.67
CA LEU A 84 6.45 -4.89 -5.67
C LEU A 84 5.04 -4.38 -6.04
N ALA A 85 4.91 -3.11 -6.38
CA ALA A 85 3.64 -2.50 -6.76
C ALA A 85 3.11 -3.13 -8.06
N GLU A 86 3.97 -3.35 -9.05
CA GLU A 86 3.61 -4.03 -10.30
C GLU A 86 3.13 -5.46 -10.08
N THR A 87 3.79 -6.20 -9.19
CA THR A 87 3.39 -7.56 -8.82
C THR A 87 1.99 -7.57 -8.23
N ILE A 88 1.71 -6.69 -7.27
CA ILE A 88 0.39 -6.60 -6.62
C ILE A 88 -0.69 -6.18 -7.62
N ASN A 89 -0.39 -5.19 -8.47
CA ASN A 89 -1.28 -4.77 -9.55
C ASN A 89 -1.58 -5.92 -10.55
N GLY A 90 -0.56 -6.73 -10.87
CA GLY A 90 -0.71 -7.90 -11.73
C GLY A 90 -1.58 -8.99 -11.10
N LEU A 91 -1.37 -9.30 -9.82
CA LEU A 91 -2.20 -10.24 -9.05
C LEU A 91 -3.65 -9.78 -9.02
N TYR A 92 -3.91 -8.52 -8.67
CA TYR A 92 -5.25 -7.95 -8.64
C TYR A 92 -5.96 -8.07 -9.99
N ARG A 93 -5.28 -7.68 -11.09
CA ARG A 93 -5.87 -7.77 -12.43
C ARG A 93 -6.21 -9.20 -12.81
N THR A 94 -5.32 -10.15 -12.49
CA THR A 94 -5.48 -11.56 -12.84
C THR A 94 -6.59 -12.22 -12.02
N GLU A 95 -6.58 -12.00 -10.71
CA GLU A 95 -7.44 -12.74 -9.78
C GLU A 95 -8.83 -12.16 -9.62
N LEU A 96 -8.97 -10.85 -9.83
CA LEU A 96 -10.24 -10.15 -9.68
C LEU A 96 -10.74 -9.62 -11.02
N THR A 97 -10.00 -8.67 -11.62
CA THR A 97 -10.51 -7.90 -12.77
C THR A 97 -10.85 -8.80 -13.96
N HIS A 98 -9.92 -9.66 -14.36
CA HIS A 98 -10.10 -10.54 -15.52
C HIS A 98 -10.96 -11.77 -15.19
N ARG A 99 -10.75 -12.36 -14.02
CA ARG A 99 -11.44 -13.59 -13.61
C ARG A 99 -12.94 -13.40 -13.40
N CYS A 100 -13.35 -12.24 -12.88
CA CYS A 100 -14.75 -11.95 -12.54
C CYS A 100 -15.43 -11.01 -13.56
N ALA A 101 -14.76 -10.71 -14.68
CA ALA A 101 -15.37 -9.96 -15.78
C ALA A 101 -16.54 -10.75 -16.43
N PRO A 102 -17.56 -10.07 -16.99
CA PRO A 102 -17.69 -8.62 -17.12
C PRO A 102 -18.29 -7.92 -15.90
N TRP A 103 -17.84 -6.69 -15.62
CA TRP A 103 -18.34 -5.85 -14.54
C TRP A 103 -19.45 -4.92 -15.05
N LYS A 104 -20.57 -4.86 -14.34
CA LYS A 104 -21.73 -4.05 -14.74
C LYS A 104 -21.68 -2.61 -14.24
N THR A 105 -21.05 -2.38 -13.08
CA THR A 105 -21.03 -1.08 -12.40
C THR A 105 -19.68 -0.84 -11.73
N ARG A 106 -19.31 0.42 -11.53
CA ARG A 106 -18.08 0.78 -10.80
C ARG A 106 -18.16 0.34 -9.34
N GLU A 107 -19.34 0.44 -8.75
CA GLU A 107 -19.66 0.08 -7.38
C GLU A 107 -19.45 -1.43 -7.16
N SER A 108 -19.80 -2.27 -8.15
CA SER A 108 -19.50 -3.72 -8.08
C SER A 108 -18.00 -4.01 -8.09
N VAL A 109 -17.21 -3.23 -8.83
CA VAL A 109 -15.75 -3.36 -8.81
C VAL A 109 -15.20 -2.89 -7.47
N GLU A 110 -15.66 -1.76 -6.94
CA GLU A 110 -15.24 -1.23 -5.63
C GLU A 110 -15.50 -2.23 -4.50
N LEU A 111 -16.69 -2.83 -4.45
CA LEU A 111 -17.02 -3.87 -3.46
C LEU A 111 -16.11 -5.09 -3.62
N ALA A 112 -15.92 -5.56 -4.85
CA ALA A 112 -15.05 -6.70 -5.11
C ALA A 112 -13.58 -6.40 -4.78
N THR A 113 -13.12 -5.16 -4.99
CA THR A 113 -11.78 -4.70 -4.58
C THR A 113 -11.67 -4.70 -3.06
N LEU A 114 -12.67 -4.20 -2.34
CA LEU A 114 -12.70 -4.22 -0.88
C LEU A 114 -12.55 -5.66 -0.36
N GLU A 115 -13.34 -6.60 -0.89
CA GLU A 115 -13.27 -8.02 -0.53
C GLU A 115 -11.91 -8.64 -0.86
N TRP A 116 -11.37 -8.34 -2.04
CA TRP A 116 -10.05 -8.85 -2.45
C TRP A 116 -8.93 -8.29 -1.58
N VAL A 117 -8.95 -7.00 -1.21
CA VAL A 117 -7.97 -6.39 -0.32
C VAL A 117 -8.07 -6.98 1.09
N ALA A 118 -9.29 -7.20 1.61
CA ALA A 118 -9.50 -7.85 2.90
C ALA A 118 -8.94 -9.29 2.90
N TRP A 119 -9.22 -10.07 1.85
CA TRP A 119 -8.63 -11.40 1.68
C TRP A 119 -7.11 -11.34 1.56
N TYR A 120 -6.57 -10.43 0.74
CA TYR A 120 -5.13 -10.26 0.54
C TYR A 120 -4.41 -9.97 1.87
N ASN A 121 -4.95 -9.05 2.68
CA ASN A 121 -4.33 -8.66 3.94
C ASN A 121 -4.45 -9.73 5.03
N HIS A 122 -5.58 -10.44 5.11
CA HIS A 122 -5.89 -11.29 6.26
C HIS A 122 -5.79 -12.80 6.00
N HIS A 123 -5.73 -13.23 4.74
CA HIS A 123 -5.82 -14.66 4.40
C HIS A 123 -4.78 -15.12 3.37
N ARG A 124 -4.21 -14.22 2.55
CA ARG A 124 -3.20 -14.62 1.56
C ARG A 124 -1.90 -15.02 2.25
N MET A 125 -1.57 -16.31 2.17
CA MET A 125 -0.29 -16.82 2.62
C MET A 125 0.84 -16.34 1.70
N MET A 126 1.91 -15.79 2.29
CA MET A 126 3.06 -15.31 1.53
C MET A 126 4.34 -16.01 1.97
N LYS A 127 4.97 -16.76 1.05
CA LYS A 127 6.27 -17.39 1.31
C LYS A 127 7.31 -16.40 1.87
N PRO A 128 7.46 -15.16 1.35
CA PRO A 128 8.44 -14.22 1.88
C PRO A 128 8.16 -13.72 3.31
N LEU A 129 6.93 -13.90 3.81
CA LEU A 129 6.57 -13.58 5.20
C LEU A 129 6.64 -14.81 6.11
N GLY A 130 7.09 -15.97 5.61
CA GLY A 130 7.08 -17.22 6.38
C GLY A 130 5.74 -17.96 6.31
N TYR A 131 5.01 -17.83 5.20
CA TYR A 131 3.71 -18.47 4.96
C TYR A 131 2.57 -17.99 5.86
N ILE A 132 2.66 -16.76 6.37
CA ILE A 132 1.57 -16.08 7.09
C ILE A 132 1.00 -14.90 6.27
N PRO A 133 -0.22 -14.42 6.61
CA PRO A 133 -0.81 -13.24 5.97
C PRO A 133 -0.10 -11.92 6.32
N PRO A 134 -0.17 -10.89 5.46
CA PRO A 134 0.39 -9.56 5.71
C PRO A 134 0.00 -8.95 7.07
N ALA A 135 -1.28 -9.00 7.42
CA ALA A 135 -1.77 -8.43 8.68
C ALA A 135 -1.20 -9.18 9.90
N GLU A 136 -0.97 -10.49 9.78
CA GLU A 136 -0.37 -11.29 10.85
C GLU A 136 1.13 -11.00 10.99
N ALA A 137 1.85 -10.91 9.87
CA ALA A 137 3.27 -10.54 9.87
C ALA A 137 3.51 -9.20 10.57
N GLU A 138 2.67 -8.21 10.26
CA GLU A 138 2.70 -6.90 10.91
C GLU A 138 2.38 -6.98 12.41
N ALA A 139 1.31 -7.69 12.79
CA ALA A 139 0.92 -7.83 14.19
C ALA A 139 2.02 -8.53 15.01
N ASN A 140 2.70 -9.51 14.43
CA ASN A 140 3.82 -10.21 15.03
C ASN A 140 5.02 -9.27 15.26
N TYR A 141 5.33 -8.42 14.28
CA TYR A 141 6.39 -7.42 14.41
C TYR A 141 6.11 -6.44 15.56
N TYR A 142 4.93 -5.82 15.61
CA TYR A 142 4.61 -4.88 16.69
C TYR A 142 4.51 -5.55 18.05
N ARG A 143 4.10 -6.82 18.12
CA ARG A 143 4.14 -7.60 19.37
C ARG A 143 5.59 -7.79 19.86
N GLN A 144 6.51 -8.13 18.96
CA GLN A 144 7.92 -8.29 19.29
C GLN A 144 8.56 -6.95 19.71
N LEU A 145 8.26 -5.86 19.00
CA LEU A 145 8.79 -4.54 19.31
C LEU A 145 8.37 -4.09 20.72
N ARG A 146 7.09 -4.29 21.08
CA ARG A 146 6.57 -4.00 22.42
C ARG A 146 7.25 -4.86 23.48
N ASN A 147 7.38 -6.16 23.24
CA ASN A 147 8.03 -7.06 24.19
C ASN A 147 9.51 -6.69 24.41
N SER A 148 10.23 -6.28 23.37
CA SER A 148 11.63 -5.84 23.50
C SER A 148 11.78 -4.51 24.24
N ALA A 149 10.79 -3.63 24.17
CA ALA A 149 10.76 -2.38 24.93
C ALA A 149 10.44 -2.61 26.42
N ASP A 150 9.69 -3.68 26.74
CA ASP A 150 9.30 -4.03 28.11
C ASP A 150 10.34 -4.89 28.86
N VAL A 151 11.39 -5.39 28.21
CA VAL A 151 12.52 -6.07 28.89
C VAL A 151 13.50 -5.00 29.37
N PRO A 152 13.64 -4.74 30.69
CA PRO A 152 14.68 -3.85 31.18
C PRO A 152 16.04 -4.46 30.83
N ALA A 153 17.00 -3.64 30.41
CA ALA A 153 18.39 -4.06 30.26
C ALA A 153 18.88 -4.64 31.60
N LEU A 154 18.81 -5.96 31.74
CA LEU A 154 19.45 -6.67 32.83
C LEU A 154 20.90 -6.93 32.41
N THR A 155 21.78 -6.18 33.08
CA THR A 155 23.25 -6.28 33.21
C THR A 155 24.10 -6.06 31.97
#